data_AF-A0A0F0CG37-F1
#
_entry.id   AF-A0A0F0CG37-F1
#
_cell.length_a   1.000
_cell.length_b   1.000
_cell.length_c   1.000
_cell.angle_alpha   90.00
_cell.angle_beta   90.00
_cell.angle_gamma   90.00
#
_symmetry.space_group_name_H-M   'P 1'
#
loop_
_entity.id
_entity.type
_entity.pdbx_description
1 polymer ?
#
loop_
_entity_poly.entity_id
_entity_poly.type
_entity_poly.pdbx_seq_one_letter_code
_entity_poly.pdbx_strand_id
1 'polypeptide(L)' 'MNDGSLTKDKEDISIENLYNFIRASLLALQVTDGFGEADFICPICGGMAHIRRMKGELYNKGDIECGCGYSFHF' A
#
# COMPACT_ATOMS: atom_id res chain seq x y z
N MET A 1 -4.54 -20.58 -33.62
CA MET A 1 -4.36 -19.14 -33.34
C MET A 1 -4.69 -18.96 -31.88
N ASN A 2 -3.68 -19.03 -31.02
CA ASN A 2 -3.87 -18.97 -29.57
C ASN A 2 -3.61 -17.53 -29.14
N ASP A 3 -4.63 -16.90 -28.57
CA ASP A 3 -4.61 -15.55 -28.03
C ASP A 3 -3.69 -15.55 -26.80
N GLY A 4 -2.43 -15.21 -27.03
CA GLY A 4 -1.44 -15.01 -25.99
C GLY A 4 -1.74 -13.73 -25.25
N SER A 5 -2.77 -13.76 -24.41
CA SER A 5 -3.07 -12.76 -23.39
C SER A 5 -1.77 -12.47 -22.65
N LEU A 6 -1.20 -11.28 -22.87
CA LEU A 6 -0.16 -10.70 -22.02
C LEU A 6 -0.69 -10.67 -20.59
N THR A 7 -0.36 -11.71 -19.82
CA THR A 7 -0.44 -11.64 -18.37
C THR A 7 0.54 -10.56 -17.99
N LYS A 8 0.01 -9.36 -17.70
CA LYS A 8 0.75 -8.20 -17.21
C LYS A 8 1.77 -8.71 -16.20
N ASP A 9 3.02 -8.78 -16.64
CA ASP A 9 4.13 -9.15 -15.80
C ASP A 9 4.04 -8.25 -14.57
N LYS A 10 4.17 -8.86 -13.38
CA LYS A 10 4.30 -8.13 -12.13
C LYS A 10 5.45 -7.13 -12.35
N GLU A 11 5.11 -5.88 -12.68
CA GLU A 11 6.09 -4.81 -12.84
C GLU A 11 6.95 -4.85 -11.59
N ASP A 12 8.28 -5.01 -11.76
CA ASP A 12 9.22 -4.97 -10.66
C ASP A 12 8.91 -3.71 -9.84
N ILE A 13 8.45 -3.91 -8.61
CA ILE A 13 8.10 -2.82 -7.71
C ILE A 13 9.37 -1.98 -7.54
N SER A 14 9.43 -0.81 -8.19
CA SER A 14 10.58 0.07 -8.03
C SER A 14 10.68 0.51 -6.57
N ILE A 15 11.92 0.67 -6.07
CA ILE A 15 12.15 1.17 -4.70
C ILE A 15 11.48 2.53 -4.51
N GLU A 16 11.45 3.36 -5.55
CA GLU A 16 10.76 4.65 -5.55
C GLU A 16 9.24 4.50 -5.38
N ASN A 17 8.61 3.59 -6.14
CA ASN A 17 7.18 3.34 -6.01
C ASN A 17 6.83 2.79 -4.62
N LEU A 18 7.68 1.90 -4.09
CA LEU A 18 7.53 1.39 -2.73
C LEU A 18 7.61 2.52 -1.69
N TYR A 19 8.64 3.37 -1.79
CA TYR A 19 8.82 4.50 -0.91
C TYR A 19 7.63 5.47 -0.96
N ASN A 20 7.18 5.83 -2.16
CA ASN A 20 6.05 6.73 -2.36
C ASN A 20 4.76 6.14 -1.80
N PHE A 21 4.54 4.83 -1.99
CA PHE A 21 3.36 4.13 -1.46
C PHE A 21 3.36 4.12 0.09
N ILE A 22 4.47 3.76 0.73
CA ILE A 22 4.61 3.78 2.19
C ILE A 22 4.42 5.21 2.72
N ARG A 23 5.07 6.20 2.09
CA ARG A 23 4.95 7.61 2.50
C ARG A 23 3.51 8.10 2.45
N ALA A 24 2.78 7.82 1.37
CA ALA A 24 1.37 8.20 1.24
C ALA A 24 0.50 7.56 2.34
N SER A 25 0.73 6.27 2.63
CA SER A 25 -0.02 5.56 3.68
C SER A 25 0.22 6.17 5.07
N LEU A 26 1.45 6.55 5.42
CA LEU A 26 1.77 7.16 6.70
C LEU A 26 1.22 8.59 6.84
N LEU A 27 1.18 9.34 5.75
CA LEU A 27 0.55 10.67 5.72
C LEU A 27 -0.95 10.58 6.01
N ALA A 28 -1.63 9.52 5.56
CA ALA A 28 -3.05 9.31 5.84
C ALA A 28 -3.35 9.16 7.34
N LEU A 29 -2.39 8.62 8.11
CA LEU A 29 -2.48 8.45 9.55
C LEU A 29 -1.86 9.63 10.35
N GLN A 30 -1.49 10.73 9.70
CA GLN A 30 -0.79 11.84 10.39
C GLN A 30 -1.65 12.45 11.52
N VAL A 31 -2.97 12.53 11.33
CA VAL A 31 -3.90 13.10 12.33
C VAL A 31 -4.13 12.21 13.55
N THR A 32 -3.69 10.95 13.47
CA THR A 32 -3.87 9.93 14.50
C THR A 32 -2.54 9.44 15.07
N ASP A 33 -1.51 10.29 15.05
CA ASP A 33 -0.16 9.95 15.53
C ASP A 33 0.43 8.71 14.83
N GLY A 34 -0.01 8.45 13.59
CA GLY A 34 0.41 7.29 12.81
C GLY A 34 -0.33 5.99 13.15
N PHE A 35 -1.44 5.99 13.87
CA PHE A 35 -2.18 4.77 14.26
C PHE A 35 -3.67 4.82 13.87
N GLY A 36 -4.37 3.69 13.87
CA GLY A 36 -5.76 3.59 13.41
C GLY A 36 -5.86 3.12 11.96
N GLU A 37 -6.98 3.43 11.31
CA GLU A 37 -7.23 3.10 9.90
C GLU A 37 -7.55 4.37 9.10
N ALA A 38 -7.16 4.37 7.84
CA ALA A 38 -7.48 5.44 6.90
C ALA A 38 -7.43 4.95 5.45
N ASP A 39 -8.21 5.62 4.61
CA ASP A 39 -8.10 5.47 3.17
C ASP A 39 -7.20 6.57 2.58
N PHE A 40 -6.50 6.25 1.50
CA PHE A 40 -5.64 7.19 0.78
C PHE A 40 -5.61 6.90 -0.72
N ILE A 41 -5.23 7.91 -1.52
CA ILE A 41 -5.06 7.74 -2.96
C ILE A 41 -3.71 7.09 -3.23
N CYS A 42 -3.72 5.93 -3.88
CA CYS A 42 -2.52 5.22 -4.27
C CYS A 42 -1.71 6.07 -5.28
N PRO A 43 -0.45 6.44 -4.97
CA PRO A 43 0.36 7.25 -5.89
C PRO A 43 0.77 6.50 -7.17
N ILE A 44 0.55 5.18 -7.22
CA ILE A 44 0.96 4.33 -8.36
C ILE A 44 -0.17 4.20 -9.38
N CYS A 45 -1.38 3.87 -8.93
CA CYS A 45 -2.51 3.61 -9.83
C CYS A 45 -3.61 4.69 -9.77
N GLY A 46 -3.54 5.65 -8.84
CA GLY A 46 -4.59 6.64 -8.59
C GLY A 46 -5.87 6.10 -7.95
N GLY A 47 -5.94 4.78 -7.69
CA GLY A 47 -7.06 4.14 -7.03
C GLY A 47 -7.06 4.34 -5.51
N MET A 48 -8.16 3.94 -4.87
CA MET A 48 -8.25 3.95 -3.41
C MET A 48 -7.40 2.81 -2.83
N ALA A 49 -6.60 3.13 -1.81
CA ALA A 49 -5.83 2.21 -1.01
C ALA A 49 -6.20 2.39 0.46
N HIS A 50 -5.94 1.37 1.26
CA HIS A 50 -6.28 1.32 2.68
C HIS A 50 -5.02 1.10 3.52
N ILE A 51 -4.96 1.72 4.70
CA ILE A 51 -3.95 1.43 5.71
C ILE A 51 -4.63 1.20 7.06
N ARG A 52 -4.15 0.19 7.78
CA ARG A 52 -4.43 -0.05 9.19
C ARG A 52 -3.13 -0.21 9.96
N ARG A 53 -2.94 0.56 11.04
CA ARG A 53 -1.76 0.47 11.92
C ARG A 53 -2.15 0.52 13.39
N MET A 54 -1.85 -0.54 14.12
CA MET A 54 -2.18 -0.73 15.52
C MET A 54 -0.92 -0.73 16.38
N LYS A 55 -0.99 -0.11 17.56
CA LYS A 55 0.04 -0.25 18.59
C LYS A 55 0.05 -1.69 19.09
N GLY A 56 1.21 -2.35 19.04
CA GLY A 56 1.39 -3.63 19.69
C GLY A 56 2.30 -3.52 20.91
N GLU A 57 2.33 -4.56 21.73
CA GLU A 57 3.09 -4.58 22.99
C GLU A 57 4.61 -4.57 22.78
N LEU A 58 5.08 -5.21 21.70
CA LEU A 58 6.50 -5.32 21.33
C LEU A 58 6.78 -4.71 19.95
N TYR A 59 5.90 -4.98 18.98
CA TYR A 59 5.96 -4.45 17.63
C TYR A 59 4.58 -3.98 17.21
N ASN A 60 4.53 -2.87 16.46
CA ASN A 60 3.29 -2.42 15.85
C ASN A 60 2.82 -3.44 14.81
N LYS A 61 1.51 -3.55 14.65
CA LYS A 61 0.89 -4.46 13.68
C LYS A 61 0.08 -3.68 12.67
N GLY A 62 -0.01 -4.16 11.44
CA GLY A 62 -0.80 -3.47 10.45
C GLY A 62 -0.71 -4.05 9.06
N ASP A 63 -1.45 -3.42 8.17
CA ASP A 63 -1.51 -3.73 6.76
C ASP A 63 -1.69 -2.43 5.95
N ILE A 64 -1.18 -2.46 4.73
CA ILE A 64 -1.41 -1.42 3.72
C ILE A 64 -1.78 -2.17 2.45
N GLU A 65 -2.88 -1.84 1.82
CA GLU A 65 -3.40 -2.60 0.68
C GLU A 65 -3.91 -1.68 -0.44
N CYS A 66 -3.59 -2.03 -1.68
CA CYS A 66 -4.15 -1.42 -2.87
C CYS A 66 -4.51 -2.48 -3.91
N GLY A 67 -5.63 -2.30 -4.61
CA GLY A 67 -6.08 -3.20 -5.68
C GLY A 67 -5.13 -3.33 -6.87
N CYS A 68 -4.11 -2.46 -6.98
CA CYS A 68 -3.05 -2.59 -8.00
C CYS A 68 -1.93 -3.57 -7.62
N GLY A 69 -2.01 -4.23 -6.47
CA GLY A 69 -1.07 -5.28 -6.05
C GLY A 69 0.01 -4.84 -5.06
N TYR A 70 0.08 -3.55 -4.74
CA TYR A 70 0.94 -3.06 -3.65
C TYR A 70 0.27 -3.38 -2.30
N SER A 71 0.82 -4.34 -1.56
CA SER A 71 0.33 -4.75 -0.25
C SER A 71 1.47 -5.15 0.69
N PHE A 72 1.40 -4.71 1.95
CA PHE A 72 2.38 -5.00 3.00
C PHE A 72 1.68 -5.35 4.30
N HIS A 73 2.24 -6.30 5.04
CA HIS A 73 1.81 -6.66 6.38
C HIS A 73 3.01 -6.54 7.32
N PHE A 74 2.82 -5.97 8.51
CA PHE A 74 3.87 -5.78 9.51
C PHE A 74 3.35 -5.95 10.94
#